data_AF-A0A915I7R2-F1
#
_entry.id   AF-A0A915I7R2-F1
#
_cell.length_a   1.000
_cell.length_b   1.000
_cell.length_c   1.000
_cell.angle_alpha   90.00
_cell.angle_beta   90.00
_cell.angle_gamma   90.00
#
_symmetry.space_group_name_H-M   'P 1'
#
loop_
_entity.id
_entity.type
_entity.pdbx_description
1 polymer ?
#
loop_
_entity_poly.entity_id
_entity_poly.type
_entity_poly.pdbx_seq_one_letter_code
_entity_poly.pdbx_strand_id
1 'polypeptide(L)'
;MRKAWLSETCKIIQDRQDTDIQSLTILDLWILSRLSNLTRILNSSLRSFDFHIAVHCLYVFWWHEFCDVYLEYSKQYLPRTEHDVIVDENRRKVIARLFATVADIYLRSAAPFLPFLTEELYSTLPIIKNGDASIHQAAFPASLVN
;
A
#
# COMPACT_ATOMS: atom_id res chain seq x y z
N MET A 1 7.11 24.33 -0.23
CA MET A 1 6.73 23.41 -1.34
C MET A 1 6.38 22.00 -0.87
N ARG A 2 7.19 21.28 -0.05
CA ARG A 2 6.83 19.92 0.48
C ARG A 2 5.51 19.84 1.28
N LYS A 3 5.10 20.90 1.98
CA LYS A 3 3.94 20.86 2.90
C LYS A 3 2.57 20.85 2.20
N ALA A 4 2.46 21.43 0.99
CA ALA A 4 1.19 21.51 0.27
C ALA A 4 0.76 20.14 -0.27
N TRP A 5 1.70 19.44 -0.92
CA TRP A 5 1.48 18.09 -1.46
C TRP A 5 1.17 17.05 -0.37
N LEU A 6 1.85 17.12 0.78
CA LEU A 6 1.59 16.25 1.94
C LEU A 6 0.21 16.49 2.57
N SER A 7 -0.28 17.74 2.59
CA SER A 7 -1.60 18.02 3.18
C SER A 7 -2.76 17.55 2.31
N GLU A 8 -2.63 17.67 0.98
CA GLU A 8 -3.64 17.25 0.01
C GLU A 8 -3.76 15.73 -0.02
N THR A 9 -2.61 15.03 -0.02
CA THR A 9 -2.54 13.56 -0.01
C THR A 9 -3.07 12.98 1.30
N CYS A 10 -2.71 13.56 2.46
CA CYS A 10 -3.27 13.13 3.75
C CYS A 10 -4.82 13.22 3.79
N LYS A 11 -5.43 14.28 3.24
CA LYS A 11 -6.90 14.40 3.17
C LYS A 11 -7.55 13.34 2.28
N ILE A 12 -6.91 12.96 1.18
CA ILE A 12 -7.40 11.93 0.24
C ILE A 12 -7.35 10.52 0.87
N ILE A 13 -6.42 10.30 1.80
CA ILE A 13 -6.05 9.01 2.39
C ILE A 13 -6.82 8.71 3.68
N GLN A 14 -7.34 9.73 4.38
CA GLN A 14 -7.93 9.60 5.73
C GLN A 14 -9.31 8.92 5.78
N ASP A 15 -9.97 8.68 4.65
CA ASP A 15 -11.31 8.09 4.60
C ASP A 15 -11.26 6.60 4.24
N ARG A 16 -11.53 5.74 5.23
CA ARG A 16 -11.38 4.27 5.13
C ARG A 16 -12.50 3.60 4.33
N GLN A 17 -13.61 4.28 4.03
CA GLN A 17 -14.88 3.60 3.77
C GLN A 17 -15.60 3.80 2.43
N ASP A 18 -15.06 4.55 1.45
CA ASP A 18 -15.65 4.55 0.10
C ASP A 18 -14.57 4.59 -0.98
N THR A 19 -13.97 3.42 -1.25
CA THR A 19 -13.50 3.16 -2.61
C THR A 19 -14.67 2.53 -3.33
N ASP A 20 -15.43 3.35 -4.05
CA ASP A 20 -16.52 2.86 -4.89
C ASP A 20 -15.96 1.75 -5.79
N ILE A 21 -16.40 0.51 -5.58
CA ILE A 21 -15.90 -0.65 -6.31
C ILE A 21 -16.12 -0.46 -7.82
N GLN A 22 -17.12 0.34 -8.20
CA GLN A 22 -17.42 0.70 -9.58
C GLN A 22 -16.29 1.52 -10.24
N SER A 23 -15.48 2.22 -9.44
CA SER A 23 -14.36 3.05 -9.92
C SER A 23 -13.03 2.29 -10.07
N LEU A 24 -12.99 1.02 -9.63
CA LEU A 24 -11.80 0.17 -9.72
C LEU A 24 -11.67 -0.45 -11.11
N THR A 25 -10.46 -0.37 -11.65
CA THR A 25 -10.10 -1.09 -12.88
C THR A 25 -9.74 -2.54 -12.58
N ILE A 26 -9.69 -3.36 -13.62
CA ILE A 26 -9.26 -4.77 -13.52
C ILE A 26 -7.86 -4.88 -12.87
N LEU A 27 -6.95 -3.94 -13.16
CA LEU A 27 -5.61 -3.96 -12.59
C LEU A 27 -5.61 -3.62 -11.09
N ASP A 28 -6.52 -2.75 -10.65
CA ASP A 28 -6.67 -2.42 -9.22
C ASP A 28 -7.22 -3.62 -8.45
N LEU A 29 -8.23 -4.29 -9.01
CA LEU A 29 -8.77 -5.52 -8.41
C LEU A 29 -7.72 -6.63 -8.37
N TRP A 30 -6.88 -6.71 -9.41
CA TRP A 30 -5.78 -7.66 -9.47
C TRP A 30 -4.76 -7.41 -8.33
N ILE A 31 -4.28 -6.17 -8.14
CA ILE A 31 -3.29 -5.90 -7.08
C ILE A 31 -3.87 -6.12 -5.68
N LEU A 32 -5.16 -5.81 -5.47
CA LEU A 32 -5.86 -6.10 -4.22
C LEU A 32 -5.98 -7.60 -3.96
N SER A 33 -6.27 -8.39 -5.00
CA SER A 33 -6.28 -9.85 -4.91
C SER A 33 -4.90 -10.42 -4.56
N ARG A 34 -3.85 -9.89 -5.19
CA ARG A 34 -2.45 -10.24 -4.86
C ARG A 34 -2.10 -9.91 -3.42
N LEU A 35 -2.48 -8.73 -2.94
CA LEU A 35 -2.26 -8.30 -1.56
C LEU A 35 -3.00 -9.20 -0.56
N SER A 36 -4.24 -9.55 -0.85
CA SER A 36 -5.01 -10.51 -0.05
C SER A 36 -4.31 -11.87 0.01
N ASN A 37 -3.85 -12.39 -1.12
CA ASN A 37 -3.11 -13.64 -1.17
C ASN A 37 -1.78 -13.57 -0.39
N LEU A 38 -1.04 -12.46 -0.49
CA LEU A 38 0.17 -12.22 0.29
C LEU A 38 -0.11 -12.32 1.79
N THR A 39 -1.12 -11.59 2.29
CA THR A 39 -1.45 -11.61 3.73
C THR A 39 -1.82 -13.00 4.22
N ARG A 40 -2.55 -13.78 3.42
CA ARG A 40 -2.88 -15.18 3.72
C ARG A 40 -1.63 -16.05 3.84
N ILE A 41 -0.72 -15.96 2.86
CA ILE A 41 0.53 -16.74 2.87
C ILE A 41 1.38 -16.34 4.07
N LEU A 42 1.54 -15.04 4.34
CA LEU A 42 2.32 -14.56 5.48
C LEU A 42 1.77 -15.05 6.81
N ASN A 43 0.46 -14.96 7.02
CA ASN A 43 -0.18 -15.46 8.24
C ASN A 43 0.06 -16.97 8.41
N SER A 44 -0.01 -17.75 7.32
CA SER A 44 0.29 -19.19 7.35
C SER A 44 1.75 -19.47 7.66
N SER A 45 2.68 -18.82 6.94
CA SER A 45 4.12 -19.04 7.11
C SER A 45 4.61 -18.62 8.49
N LEU A 46 4.09 -17.52 9.05
CA LEU A 46 4.42 -17.10 10.41
C LEU A 46 3.90 -18.07 11.47
N ARG A 47 2.71 -18.67 11.27
CA ARG A 47 2.18 -19.73 12.16
C ARG A 47 3.01 -21.01 12.10
N SER A 48 3.57 -21.34 10.94
CA SER A 48 4.44 -22.50 10.74
C SER A 48 5.91 -22.26 11.04
N PHE A 49 6.29 -21.04 11.47
CA PHE A 49 7.69 -20.62 11.66
C PHE A 49 8.56 -20.66 10.38
N ASP A 50 7.93 -20.64 9.21
CA ASP A 50 8.59 -20.63 7.89
C ASP A 50 8.96 -19.22 7.44
N PHE A 51 9.85 -18.55 8.19
CA PHE A 51 10.23 -17.16 7.94
C PHE A 51 10.82 -16.94 6.54
N HIS A 52 11.58 -17.91 6.02
CA HIS A 52 12.18 -17.83 4.69
C HIS A 52 11.12 -17.68 3.58
N ILE A 53 10.00 -18.40 3.69
CA ILE A 53 8.87 -18.31 2.75
C ILE A 53 8.21 -16.94 2.89
N ALA A 54 7.99 -16.47 4.12
CA ALA A 54 7.37 -15.19 4.36
C ALA A 54 8.15 -14.02 3.73
N VAL A 55 9.47 -13.97 3.98
CA VAL A 55 10.34 -12.94 3.41
C VAL A 55 10.41 -13.04 1.89
N HIS A 56 10.51 -14.25 1.34
CA HIS A 56 10.51 -14.44 -0.11
C HIS A 56 9.21 -13.95 -0.77
N CYS A 57 8.05 -14.28 -0.19
CA CYS A 57 6.76 -13.81 -0.70
C CYS A 57 6.62 -12.28 -0.63
N LEU A 58 7.08 -11.65 0.46
CA LEU A 58 7.13 -10.18 0.56
C LEU A 58 7.97 -9.56 -0.55
N TYR A 59 9.15 -10.12 -0.80
CA TYR A 59 10.05 -9.65 -1.85
C TYR A 59 9.40 -9.76 -3.24
N VAL A 60 8.86 -10.95 -3.56
CA VAL A 60 8.22 -11.21 -4.86
C VAL A 60 7.05 -10.26 -5.10
N PHE A 61 6.18 -10.08 -4.10
CA PHE A 61 5.05 -9.15 -4.22
C PHE A 61 5.51 -7.72 -4.46
N TRP A 62 6.41 -7.20 -3.62
CA TRP A 62 6.79 -5.79 -3.70
C TRP A 62 7.51 -5.46 -5.01
N TRP A 63 8.44 -6.32 -5.43
CA TRP A 63 9.24 -6.06 -6.61
C TRP A 63 8.48 -6.38 -7.90
N HIS A 64 7.99 -7.61 -8.04
CA HIS A 64 7.49 -8.11 -9.32
C HIS A 64 6.00 -7.85 -9.56
N GLU A 65 5.20 -7.68 -8.50
CA GLU A 65 3.75 -7.48 -8.66
C GLU A 65 3.39 -6.01 -8.48
N PHE A 66 3.95 -5.37 -7.46
CA PHE A 66 3.69 -3.96 -7.20
C PHE A 66 4.55 -3.03 -8.05
N CYS A 67 5.89 -3.08 -7.95
CA CYS A 67 6.77 -2.14 -8.66
C CYS A 67 6.79 -2.34 -10.19
N ASP A 68 6.99 -3.58 -10.65
CA ASP A 68 7.14 -3.85 -12.09
C ASP A 68 5.83 -3.67 -12.87
N VAL A 69 4.68 -3.95 -12.25
CA VAL A 69 3.38 -3.96 -12.94
C VAL A 69 2.50 -2.80 -12.50
N TYR A 70 2.11 -2.75 -11.23
CA TYR A 70 1.08 -1.79 -10.78
C TYR A 70 1.60 -0.35 -10.73
N LEU A 71 2.82 -0.15 -10.22
CA LEU A 71 3.47 1.15 -10.18
C LEU A 71 3.76 1.65 -11.60
N GLU A 72 4.26 0.80 -12.50
CA GLU A 72 4.46 1.18 -13.89
C GLU A 72 3.16 1.63 -14.56
N TYR A 73 2.08 0.87 -14.37
CA TYR A 73 0.76 1.26 -14.84
C TYR A 73 0.28 2.60 -14.25
N SER A 74 0.53 2.86 -12.96
CA SER A 74 0.09 4.08 -12.30
C SER A 74 0.74 5.36 -12.85
N LYS A 75 1.95 5.24 -13.44
CA LYS A 75 2.72 6.38 -13.97
C LYS A 75 1.99 7.16 -15.06
N GLN A 76 1.02 6.54 -15.75
CA GLN A 76 0.22 7.24 -16.76
C GLN A 76 -0.77 8.26 -16.16
N TYR A 77 -1.11 8.13 -14.87
CA TYR A 77 -2.06 8.99 -14.16
C TYR A 77 -1.37 9.93 -13.16
N LEU A 78 -0.06 9.77 -12.99
CA LEU A 78 0.76 10.63 -12.14
C LEU A 78 1.31 11.79 -12.98
N PRO A 79 1.22 13.05 -12.51
CA PRO A 79 1.79 14.18 -13.21
C PRO A 79 3.32 14.00 -13.29
N ARG A 80 3.91 14.18 -14.48
CA ARG A 80 5.37 14.12 -14.67
C ARG A 80 6.01 15.47 -14.35
N THR A 81 5.27 16.56 -14.55
CA THR A 81 5.66 17.93 -14.20
C THR A 81 4.52 18.69 -13.51
N GLU A 82 4.84 19.77 -12.79
CA GLU A 82 3.85 20.63 -12.12
C GLU A 82 2.86 21.31 -13.10
N HIS A 83 3.17 21.31 -14.39
CA HIS A 83 2.36 21.92 -15.46
C HIS A 83 1.58 20.90 -16.30
N ASP A 84 1.69 19.60 -16.01
CA ASP A 84 0.95 18.59 -16.77
C ASP A 84 -0.55 18.66 -16.46
N VAL A 85 -1.37 18.62 -17.50
CA VAL A 85 -2.82 18.49 -17.36
C VAL A 85 -3.12 17.14 -16.75
N ILE A 86 -3.73 17.14 -15.56
CA ILE A 86 -4.21 15.92 -14.91
C ILE A 86 -5.36 15.38 -15.77
N VAL A 87 -5.11 14.25 -16.44
CA VAL A 87 -6.06 13.64 -17.40
C VAL A 87 -7.33 13.14 -16.69
N ASP A 88 -7.19 12.60 -15.48
CA ASP A 88 -8.31 12.11 -14.67
C ASP A 88 -7.99 12.21 -13.17
N GLU A 89 -8.53 13.26 -12.54
CA GLU A 89 -8.34 13.55 -11.12
C GLU A 89 -8.99 12.50 -10.21
N ASN A 90 -10.09 11.89 -10.64
CA ASN A 90 -10.74 10.81 -9.87
C ASN A 90 -9.88 9.55 -9.89
N ARG A 91 -9.36 9.17 -11.06
CA ARG A 91 -8.45 8.03 -11.19
C ARG A 91 -7.19 8.20 -10.36
N ARG A 92 -6.62 9.42 -10.36
CA ARG A 92 -5.45 9.75 -9.54
C ARG A 92 -5.70 9.54 -8.05
N LYS A 93 -6.88 9.95 -7.54
CA LYS A 93 -7.29 9.73 -6.14
C LYS A 93 -7.42 8.25 -5.81
N VAL A 94 -8.04 7.46 -6.70
CA VAL A 94 -8.18 6.00 -6.51
C VAL A 94 -6.80 5.34 -6.42
N ILE A 95 -5.88 5.66 -7.32
CA ILE A 95 -4.51 5.14 -7.31
C ILE A 95 -3.76 5.55 -6.03
N ALA A 96 -3.86 6.82 -5.62
CA ALA A 96 -3.22 7.28 -4.39
C ALA A 96 -3.72 6.52 -3.15
N ARG A 97 -5.02 6.24 -3.07
CA ARG A 97 -5.62 5.43 -1.99
C ARG A 97 -5.17 3.98 -2.04
N LEU A 98 -5.11 3.37 -3.22
CA LEU A 98 -4.60 2.00 -3.38
C LEU A 98 -3.13 1.91 -3.00
N PHE A 99 -2.32 2.90 -3.37
CA PHE A 99 -0.92 2.99 -2.95
C PHE A 99 -0.78 3.07 -1.44
N ALA A 100 -1.56 3.95 -0.79
CA ALA A 100 -1.57 4.07 0.66
C ALA A 100 -1.98 2.76 1.34
N THR A 101 -2.98 2.06 0.78
CA THR A 101 -3.48 0.78 1.29
C THR A 101 -2.44 -0.34 1.16
N VAL A 102 -1.83 -0.47 -0.02
CA VAL A 102 -0.78 -1.47 -0.28
C VAL A 102 0.44 -1.20 0.57
N ALA A 103 0.89 0.06 0.65
CA ALA A 103 2.05 0.45 1.44
C ALA A 103 1.83 0.20 2.94
N ASP A 104 0.66 0.56 3.49
CA ASP A 104 0.32 0.30 4.88
C ASP A 104 0.35 -1.21 5.21
N ILE A 105 -0.33 -2.04 4.42
CA ILE A 105 -0.35 -3.49 4.64
C ILE A 105 1.04 -4.10 4.47
N TYR A 106 1.80 -3.68 3.46
CA TYR A 106 3.16 -4.17 3.23
C TYR A 106 4.09 -3.80 4.37
N LEU A 107 4.10 -2.54 4.82
CA LEU A 107 4.98 -2.09 5.90
C LEU A 107 4.66 -2.84 7.20
N ARG A 108 3.39 -3.00 7.56
CA ARG A 108 2.99 -3.77 8.75
C ARG A 108 3.38 -5.24 8.63
N SER A 109 3.28 -5.82 7.43
CA SER A 109 3.72 -7.18 7.14
C SER A 109 5.24 -7.35 7.23
N ALA A 110 6.00 -6.33 6.83
CA ALA A 110 7.45 -6.33 6.81
C ALA A 110 8.08 -5.96 8.17
N ALA A 111 7.32 -5.32 9.07
CA ALA A 111 7.79 -4.84 10.37
C ALA A 111 8.50 -5.90 11.23
N PRO A 112 8.05 -7.18 11.28
CA PRO A 112 8.75 -8.24 12.02
C PRO A 112 10.16 -8.55 11.47
N PHE A 113 10.43 -8.24 10.20
CA PHE A 113 11.69 -8.54 9.54
C PHE A 113 12.60 -7.31 9.41
N LEU A 114 12.01 -6.13 9.21
CA LEU A 114 12.72 -4.88 8.92
C LEU A 114 12.26 -3.75 9.86
N PRO A 115 12.49 -3.86 11.18
CA PRO A 115 11.81 -3.02 12.17
C PRO A 115 12.16 -1.53 12.08
N PHE A 116 13.42 -1.19 11.82
CA PHE A 116 13.85 0.21 11.73
C PHE A 116 13.46 0.87 10.41
N LEU A 117 13.62 0.14 9.29
CA LEU A 117 13.27 0.66 7.97
C LEU A 117 11.77 0.93 7.87
N THR A 118 10.95 -0.01 8.35
CA THR A 118 9.50 0.14 8.32
C THR A 118 9.01 1.25 9.24
N GLU A 119 9.65 1.47 10.39
CA GLU A 119 9.34 2.58 11.30
C GLU A 119 9.61 3.96 10.66
N GLU A 120 10.78 4.14 10.04
CA GLU A 120 11.14 5.38 9.34
C GLU A 120 10.19 5.68 8.18
N LEU A 121 9.87 4.65 7.38
CA LEU A 121 8.92 4.77 6.27
C LEU A 121 7.50 5.07 6.78
N TYR A 122 7.07 4.41 7.86
CA TYR A 122 5.76 4.64 8.47
C TYR A 122 5.62 6.07 9.02
N SER A 123 6.69 6.61 9.59
CA SER A 123 6.73 7.98 10.09
C SER A 123 6.71 9.01 8.96
N THR A 124 7.41 8.74 7.86
CA THR A 124 7.63 9.69 6.76
C THR A 124 6.50 9.72 5.74
N LEU A 125 5.88 8.58 5.46
CA LEU A 125 4.87 8.47 4.40
C LEU A 125 3.50 8.96 4.88
N PRO A 126 2.72 9.63 4.01
CA PRO A 126 1.32 9.97 4.28
C PRO A 126 0.44 8.72 4.11
N ILE A 127 0.67 7.68 4.89
CA ILE A 127 -0.13 6.44 4.89
C ILE A 127 -1.29 6.53 5.88
N ILE A 128 -2.24 5.61 5.74
CA ILE A 128 -3.38 5.49 6.64
C ILE A 128 -2.88 5.01 8.00
N LYS A 129 -2.84 5.90 8.99
CA LYS A 129 -2.48 5.54 10.38
C LYS A 129 -3.76 5.32 11.18
N ASN A 130 -3.89 4.20 11.88
CA ASN A 130 -5.04 3.92 12.77
C ASN A 130 -4.93 4.65 14.12
N GLY A 131 -4.26 5.81 14.17
CA GLY A 131 -3.94 6.53 15.40
C GLY A 131 -2.68 6.01 16.12
N ASP A 132 -2.03 4.96 15.60
CA ASP A 132 -0.82 4.39 16.18
C ASP A 132 0.39 5.29 15.91
N ALA A 133 1.23 5.51 16.94
CA ALA A 133 2.42 6.33 16.85
C ALA A 133 3.60 5.60 16.20
N SER A 134 3.63 4.26 16.30
CA SER A 134 4.68 3.38 15.77
C SER A 134 4.06 2.20 15.04
N ILE A 135 4.76 1.71 14.01
CA ILE A 135 4.29 0.56 13.23
C ILE A 135 4.23 -0.73 14.07
N HIS A 136 5.05 -0.82 15.12
CA HIS A 136 5.10 -1.98 16.01
C HIS A 136 3.91 -2.06 16.98
N GLN A 137 3.17 -0.97 17.13
CA GLN A 137 1.90 -0.95 17.88
C GLN A 137 0.71 -1.30 17.00
N ALA A 138 0.86 -1.15 15.68
CA ALA A 138 -0.20 -1.42 14.74
C ALA A 138 -0.52 -2.91 14.64
N ALA A 139 -1.80 -3.23 14.52
CA ALA A 139 -2.24 -4.62 14.35
C ALA A 139 -1.68 -5.22 13.05
N PHE A 140 -1.13 -6.44 13.16
CA PHE A 140 -0.69 -7.21 12.00
C PHE A 140 -1.85 -7.44 11.03
N PRO A 141 -1.65 -7.32 9.70
CA PRO A 141 -2.74 -7.42 8.75
C PRO A 141 -3.38 -8.81 8.76
N ALA A 142 -4.68 -8.84 9.07
CA ALA A 142 -5.51 -10.02 8.90
C ALA A 142 -5.77 -10.26 7.40
N SER A 143 -6.02 -11.52 7.02
CA SER A 143 -6.40 -11.84 5.64
C SER A 143 -7.69 -11.10 5.27
N LEU A 144 -7.65 -10.36 4.16
CA LEU A 144 -8.79 -9.56 3.69
C LEU A 144 -9.93 -10.42 3.13
N VAL A 145 -9.72 -11.72 2.99
CA VAL A 145 -10.69 -12.72 2.53
C VAL A 145 -10.71 -13.84 3.57
N ASN A 146 -11.91 -14.21 4.01
CA ASN A 146 -12.19 -15.35 4.87
C ASN A 146 -12.75 -16.50 4.00
#